data_AF-A0A450ZZG9-F1
#
_entry.id   AF-A0A450ZZG9-F1
#
_cell.length_a   1.000
_cell.length_b   1.000
_cell.length_c   1.000
_cell.angle_alpha   90.00
_cell.angle_beta   90.00
_cell.angle_gamma   90.00
#
_symmetry.space_group_name_H-M   'P 1'
#
loop_
_entity.id
_entity.type
_entity.pdbx_description
1 polymer ?
#
loop_
_entity_poly.entity_id
_entity_poly.type
_entity_poly.pdbx_seq_one_letter_code
_entity_poly.pdbx_strand_id
1 'polypeptide(L)'
;MGGTGIDPTIDPGRTREADALPLLAFTLERLLIHYGGDGDLLLAEYEKLGGTGGSIEAAVESAFVKPHDEPVVPTDQEQRNVLLRQGFLPWLALVDPDTDERKRRIARWQEIPSQSRPLMERLVSQRLLVQDRRRLGDGEEATVVEEAHEALLRQWPLLSGWLDEDADALKTIHAAKRAAAEWIKNGHNPAWLAHRGERRRGVEELLQRAELDRLMGDEGRAYVRACRKQDDIDAAEAARLEREAREKEQQALETEKRRAEVEARRAKEQAEAARRISRRTAIGAAVAVVLMVVAGWMVWEANQQEQVADSAREEALEKTKEAERSLANNLWALGISAEEKNDPVTAAHFFARATQKYSDETATKTGRLKLQAIQRLHNTIALGSTMAHDGAVRGACFPPMNPGF
;
A
#
# COMPACT_ATOMS: atom_id res chain seq x y z
N MET A 1 -6.65 53.01 -38.01
CA MET A 1 -5.23 53.39 -37.82
C MET A 1 -4.51 52.17 -37.30
N GLY A 2 -3.78 51.46 -38.16
CA GLY A 2 -3.02 50.27 -37.76
C GLY A 2 -1.59 50.66 -37.45
N GLY A 3 -1.15 50.46 -36.20
CA GLY A 3 0.27 50.56 -35.86
C GLY A 3 0.98 49.29 -36.32
N THR A 4 1.79 49.40 -37.38
CA THR A 4 2.67 48.31 -37.81
C THR A 4 3.72 48.04 -36.74
N GLY A 5 3.53 46.96 -36.00
CA GLY A 5 4.60 46.39 -35.18
C GLY A 5 5.77 45.99 -36.09
N ILE A 6 6.98 46.41 -35.72
CA ILE A 6 8.20 46.00 -36.40
C ILE A 6 8.48 44.57 -35.97
N ASP A 7 8.11 43.61 -36.82
CA ASP A 7 8.47 42.20 -36.69
C ASP A 7 9.94 42.02 -37.11
N PRO A 8 10.85 41.58 -36.21
CA PRO A 8 12.24 41.38 -36.51
C PRO A 8 12.55 39.93 -36.95
N THR A 9 11.65 39.31 -37.73
CA THR A 9 11.96 38.09 -38.50
C THR A 9 12.91 38.43 -39.65
N ILE A 10 14.18 38.69 -39.28
CA ILE A 10 15.29 38.85 -40.21
C ILE A 10 15.55 37.49 -40.87
N ASP A 11 15.21 37.40 -42.16
CA ASP A 11 15.62 36.29 -43.02
C ASP A 11 17.17 36.22 -43.09
N PRO A 12 17.81 35.13 -42.62
CA PRO A 12 19.26 34.98 -42.61
C PRO A 12 19.88 34.85 -44.00
N GLY A 13 19.08 34.57 -45.05
CA GLY A 13 19.53 34.68 -46.43
C GLY A 13 19.77 36.13 -46.84
N ARG A 14 18.84 37.01 -46.43
CA ARG A 14 18.82 38.43 -46.82
C ARG A 14 19.95 39.26 -46.21
N THR A 15 20.43 38.90 -45.01
CA THR A 15 21.61 39.55 -44.39
C THR A 15 22.91 39.17 -45.08
N ARG A 16 23.08 37.91 -45.48
CA ARG A 16 24.28 37.46 -46.22
C ARG A 16 24.41 38.15 -47.57
N GLU A 17 23.31 38.33 -48.29
CA GLU A 17 23.28 39.09 -49.55
C GLU A 17 23.55 40.59 -49.34
N ALA A 18 23.06 41.18 -48.24
CA ALA A 18 23.26 42.59 -47.94
C ALA A 18 24.69 42.94 -47.48
N ASP A 19 25.38 42.04 -46.77
CA ASP A 19 26.76 42.24 -46.27
C ASP A 19 27.83 42.00 -47.36
N ALA A 20 27.47 41.33 -48.46
CA ALA A 20 28.40 40.96 -49.53
C ALA A 20 28.95 42.15 -50.34
N LEU A 21 28.10 43.13 -50.69
CA LEU A 21 28.52 44.28 -51.49
C LEU A 21 29.44 45.25 -50.71
N PRO A 22 29.15 45.62 -49.44
CA PRO A 22 30.07 46.39 -48.61
C PRO A 22 31.43 45.69 -48.41
N LEU A 23 31.43 44.39 -48.10
CA LEU A 23 32.65 43.60 -47.94
C LEU A 23 33.50 43.56 -49.22
N LEU A 24 32.86 43.42 -50.39
CA LEU A 24 33.55 43.47 -51.68
C LEU A 24 34.18 44.84 -51.93
N ALA A 25 33.45 45.93 -51.68
CA ALA A 25 33.96 47.29 -51.84
C ALA A 25 35.15 47.57 -50.89
N PHE A 26 35.08 47.09 -49.64
CA PHE A 26 36.17 47.14 -48.67
C PHE A 26 37.40 46.35 -49.15
N THR A 27 37.18 45.14 -49.66
CA THR A 27 38.25 44.27 -50.18
C THR A 27 38.96 44.88 -51.39
N LEU A 28 38.21 45.49 -52.31
CA LEU A 28 38.75 46.20 -53.47
C LEU A 28 39.53 47.46 -53.06
N GLU A 29 39.09 48.19 -52.04
CA GLU A 29 39.86 49.31 -51.48
C GLU A 29 41.20 48.83 -50.90
N ARG A 30 41.22 47.72 -50.15
CA ARG A 30 42.46 47.15 -49.62
C ARG A 30 43.41 46.72 -50.74
N LEU A 31 42.90 46.06 -51.78
CA LEU A 31 43.68 45.72 -52.97
C LEU A 31 44.31 46.96 -53.63
N LEU A 32 43.52 48.01 -53.85
CA LEU A 32 43.99 49.26 -54.44
C LEU A 32 45.09 49.93 -53.60
N ILE A 33 44.95 49.91 -52.26
CA ILE A 33 45.94 50.49 -51.33
C ILE A 33 47.26 49.70 -51.32
N HIS A 34 47.21 48.37 -51.37
CA HIS A 34 48.39 47.52 -51.20
C HIS A 34 49.09 47.13 -52.52
N TYR A 35 48.36 47.08 -53.64
CA TYR A 35 48.86 46.55 -54.92
C TYR A 35 48.68 47.50 -56.11
N GLY A 36 47.62 48.29 -56.16
CA GLY A 36 47.26 49.13 -57.33
C GLY A 36 48.15 50.35 -57.62
N GLY A 37 49.42 50.31 -57.24
CA GLY A 37 50.40 51.39 -57.46
C GLY A 37 50.90 51.50 -58.91
N ASP A 38 50.72 50.46 -59.73
CA ASP A 38 50.98 50.45 -61.18
C ASP A 38 49.73 50.69 -62.03
N GLY A 39 48.54 50.65 -61.42
CA GLY A 39 47.24 50.96 -62.03
C GLY A 39 46.39 49.74 -62.39
N ASP A 40 46.92 48.52 -62.26
CA ASP A 40 46.18 47.28 -62.47
C ASP A 40 45.82 46.61 -61.12
N LEU A 41 44.93 45.61 -61.16
CA LEU A 41 44.63 44.74 -60.02
C LEU A 41 44.46 43.30 -60.50
N LEU A 42 45.29 42.39 -60.00
CA LEU A 42 45.39 41.01 -60.48
C LEU A 42 44.77 39.99 -59.51
N LEU A 43 44.25 38.89 -60.04
CA LEU A 43 43.72 37.79 -59.23
C LEU A 43 44.77 37.23 -58.25
N ALA A 44 46.02 37.13 -58.68
CA ALA A 44 47.14 36.68 -57.84
C ALA A 44 47.43 37.64 -56.66
N GLU A 45 46.96 38.88 -56.70
CA GLU A 45 47.10 39.86 -55.61
C GLU A 45 45.94 39.75 -54.63
N TYR A 46 44.73 39.46 -55.12
CA TYR A 46 43.60 39.03 -54.28
C TYR A 46 43.90 37.75 -53.51
N GLU A 47 44.57 36.78 -54.15
CA GLU A 47 45.05 35.56 -53.49
C GLU A 47 46.14 35.85 -52.45
N LYS A 48 47.13 36.71 -52.77
CA LYS A 48 48.17 37.15 -51.82
C LYS A 48 47.62 37.94 -50.63
N LEU A 49 46.57 38.74 -50.85
CA LEU A 49 45.87 39.48 -49.78
C LEU A 49 45.12 38.53 -48.83
N GLY A 50 44.92 37.26 -49.18
CA GLY A 50 44.10 36.31 -48.40
C GLY A 50 42.60 36.47 -48.64
N GLY A 51 42.20 37.04 -49.79
CA GLY A 51 40.81 37.27 -50.15
C GLY A 51 40.07 38.25 -49.23
N THR A 52 38.77 38.06 -49.05
CA THR A 52 37.94 38.91 -48.18
C THR A 52 38.38 38.88 -46.72
N GLY A 53 38.70 37.70 -46.17
CA GLY A 53 39.16 37.55 -44.80
C GLY A 53 40.51 38.21 -44.55
N GLY A 54 41.49 37.96 -45.43
CA GLY A 54 42.79 38.62 -45.33
C GLY A 54 42.74 40.14 -45.56
N SER A 55 41.74 40.67 -46.28
CA SER A 55 41.51 42.12 -46.34
C SER A 55 41.12 42.73 -44.99
N ILE A 56 40.41 41.97 -44.14
CA ILE A 56 40.08 42.37 -42.76
C ILE A 56 41.34 42.29 -41.89
N GLU A 57 42.12 41.21 -41.99
CA GLU A 57 43.38 41.07 -41.25
C GLU A 57 44.37 42.19 -41.60
N ALA A 58 44.59 42.49 -42.88
CA ALA A 58 45.45 43.59 -43.33
C ALA A 58 44.99 44.96 -42.81
N ALA A 59 43.68 45.18 -42.68
CA ALA A 59 43.14 46.40 -42.07
C ALA A 59 43.34 46.45 -40.54
N VAL A 60 43.20 45.31 -39.85
CA VAL A 60 43.49 45.19 -38.40
C VAL A 60 44.97 45.43 -38.14
N GLU A 61 45.87 44.85 -38.94
CA GLU A 61 47.31 45.11 -38.85
C GLU A 61 47.62 46.60 -39.09
N SER A 62 47.08 47.17 -40.17
CA SER A 62 47.20 48.59 -40.51
C SER A 62 46.72 49.54 -39.41
N ALA A 63 45.78 49.12 -38.56
CA ALA A 63 45.31 49.88 -37.40
C ALA A 63 46.39 50.05 -36.32
N PHE A 64 47.37 49.14 -36.26
CA PHE A 64 48.33 49.02 -35.16
C PHE A 64 49.82 49.09 -35.57
N VAL A 65 50.15 49.30 -36.86
CA VAL A 65 51.54 49.48 -37.35
C VAL A 65 52.30 50.59 -36.61
N LYS A 66 51.61 51.67 -36.21
CA LYS A 66 52.21 52.83 -35.54
C LYS A 66 51.59 53.08 -34.15
N PRO A 67 51.95 52.27 -33.12
CA PRO A 67 51.28 52.31 -31.82
C PRO A 67 51.51 53.62 -31.04
N HIS A 68 52.56 54.37 -31.38
CA HIS A 68 52.94 55.63 -30.73
C HIS A 68 52.33 56.90 -31.36
N ASP A 69 51.71 56.80 -32.54
CA ASP A 69 50.92 57.91 -33.08
C ASP A 69 49.69 58.12 -32.18
N GLU A 70 48.99 59.26 -32.28
CA GLU A 70 47.70 59.43 -31.60
C GLU A 70 46.55 58.76 -32.40
N PRO A 71 45.56 58.12 -31.72
CA PRO A 71 45.55 57.79 -30.30
C PRO A 71 46.55 56.67 -29.96
N VAL A 72 47.29 56.85 -28.86
CA VAL A 72 48.35 55.92 -28.43
C VAL A 72 47.73 54.60 -27.98
N VAL A 73 48.30 53.48 -28.43
CA VAL A 73 47.85 52.11 -28.11
C VAL A 73 49.03 51.26 -27.63
N PRO A 74 48.81 50.17 -26.87
CA PRO A 74 49.89 49.33 -26.39
C PRO A 74 50.74 48.76 -27.54
N THR A 75 52.07 48.82 -27.39
CA THR A 75 53.02 48.18 -28.31
C THR A 75 53.01 46.66 -28.15
N ASP A 76 52.74 46.16 -26.93
CA ASP A 76 52.59 44.74 -26.65
C ASP A 76 51.31 44.16 -27.27
N GLN A 77 51.42 42.98 -27.87
CA GLN A 77 50.33 42.33 -28.61
C GLN A 77 49.32 41.65 -27.67
N GLU A 78 49.77 41.04 -26.58
CA GLU A 78 48.87 40.38 -25.62
C GLU A 78 48.00 41.43 -24.91
N GLN A 79 48.59 42.54 -24.48
CA GLN A 79 47.89 43.67 -23.88
C GLN A 79 46.89 44.31 -24.88
N ARG A 80 47.24 44.45 -26.17
CA ARG A 80 46.26 44.87 -27.19
C ARG A 80 45.11 43.87 -27.30
N ASN A 81 45.39 42.57 -27.38
CA ASN A 81 44.36 41.54 -27.52
C ASN A 81 43.38 41.53 -26.33
N VAL A 82 43.86 41.72 -25.11
CA VAL A 82 43.01 41.86 -23.91
C VAL A 82 42.09 43.10 -24.03
N LEU A 83 42.64 44.27 -24.39
CA LEU A 83 41.85 45.49 -24.54
C LEU A 83 40.88 45.44 -25.73
N LEU A 84 41.25 44.76 -26.82
CA LEU A 84 40.38 44.48 -27.97
C LEU A 84 39.20 43.60 -27.55
N ARG A 85 39.45 42.46 -26.87
CA ARG A 85 38.40 41.58 -26.37
C ARG A 85 37.44 42.32 -25.43
N GLN A 86 37.95 43.14 -24.52
CA GLN A 86 37.14 44.00 -23.63
C GLN A 86 36.36 45.11 -24.37
N GLY A 87 36.83 45.53 -25.54
CA GLY A 87 36.15 46.50 -26.41
C GLY A 87 35.06 45.87 -27.26
N PHE A 88 35.27 44.64 -27.77
CA PHE A 88 34.30 43.90 -28.58
C PHE A 88 33.25 43.17 -27.75
N LEU A 89 33.65 42.48 -26.67
CA LEU A 89 32.75 41.62 -25.89
C LEU A 89 32.42 42.28 -24.53
N PRO A 90 31.13 42.32 -24.15
CA PRO A 90 29.93 41.90 -24.87
C PRO A 90 29.29 43.04 -25.70
N TRP A 91 30.07 44.05 -26.11
CA TRP A 91 29.58 45.34 -26.58
C TRP A 91 29.10 45.33 -28.03
N LEU A 92 29.97 44.90 -28.93
CA LEU A 92 29.80 44.96 -30.38
C LEU A 92 29.31 43.62 -30.95
N ALA A 93 29.65 42.50 -30.33
CA ALA A 93 29.23 41.18 -30.79
C ALA A 93 28.37 40.43 -29.75
N LEU A 94 27.39 39.67 -30.23
CA LEU A 94 26.61 38.71 -29.45
C LEU A 94 26.53 37.36 -30.18
N VAL A 95 26.22 36.31 -29.43
CA VAL A 95 25.85 35.00 -29.98
C VAL A 95 24.36 34.79 -29.73
N ASP A 96 23.62 34.39 -30.76
CA ASP A 96 22.21 34.08 -30.66
C ASP A 96 22.03 32.75 -29.89
N PRO A 97 21.27 32.71 -28.78
CA PRO A 97 21.07 31.48 -28.01
C PRO A 97 20.19 30.45 -28.74
N ASP A 98 19.42 30.86 -29.75
CA ASP A 98 18.45 30.03 -30.44
C ASP A 98 19.00 29.54 -31.80
N THR A 99 19.84 30.33 -32.49
CA THR A 99 20.45 29.95 -33.80
C THR A 99 21.96 29.67 -33.77
N ASP A 100 22.65 29.92 -32.67
CA ASP A 100 24.12 29.89 -32.53
C ASP A 100 24.87 30.87 -33.47
N GLU A 101 24.14 31.76 -34.15
CA GLU A 101 24.74 32.72 -35.07
C GLU A 101 25.36 33.90 -34.30
N ARG A 102 26.58 34.26 -34.71
CA ARG A 102 27.24 35.50 -34.30
C ARG A 102 26.57 36.67 -34.99
N LYS A 103 26.07 37.64 -34.22
CA LYS A 103 25.35 38.81 -34.71
C LYS A 103 25.99 40.09 -34.18
N ARG A 104 25.98 41.14 -35.00
CA ARG A 104 26.43 42.48 -34.60
C ARG A 104 25.49 43.09 -33.55
N ARG A 105 26.03 43.99 -32.75
CA ARG A 105 25.36 44.73 -31.68
C ARG A 105 25.83 46.18 -31.70
N ILE A 106 24.86 47.08 -31.60
CA ILE A 106 25.13 48.51 -31.46
C ILE A 106 25.40 48.83 -29.98
N ALA A 107 26.56 49.40 -29.68
CA ALA A 107 26.92 49.89 -28.34
C ALA A 107 26.97 51.42 -28.32
N ARG A 108 26.64 52.04 -27.18
CA ARG A 108 26.95 53.45 -26.93
C ARG A 108 28.47 53.57 -26.75
N TRP A 109 29.10 54.60 -27.31
CA TRP A 109 30.54 54.84 -27.14
C TRP A 109 30.99 54.88 -25.67
N GLN A 110 30.10 55.34 -24.79
CA GLN A 110 30.35 55.41 -23.35
C GLN A 110 30.30 54.06 -22.62
N GLU A 111 29.65 53.04 -23.20
CA GLU A 111 29.63 51.66 -22.67
C GLU A 111 30.99 50.98 -22.83
N ILE A 112 31.66 51.20 -23.97
CA ILE A 112 33.02 50.70 -24.24
C ILE A 112 33.98 51.12 -23.11
N PRO A 113 34.80 50.21 -22.55
CA PRO A 113 35.82 50.55 -21.56
C PRO A 113 36.77 51.64 -22.06
N SER A 114 37.07 52.63 -21.23
CA SER A 114 37.89 53.79 -21.64
C SER A 114 39.28 53.40 -22.14
N GLN A 115 39.87 52.32 -21.62
CA GLN A 115 41.17 51.78 -22.04
C GLN A 115 41.10 51.12 -23.44
N SER A 116 39.94 50.60 -23.85
CA SER A 116 39.72 50.00 -25.17
C SER A 116 39.41 51.02 -26.26
N ARG A 117 38.89 52.20 -25.91
CA ARG A 117 38.47 53.24 -26.88
C ARG A 117 39.57 53.68 -27.85
N PRO A 118 40.84 53.92 -27.44
CA PRO A 118 41.93 54.20 -28.37
C PRO A 118 42.09 53.13 -29.46
N LEU A 119 41.92 51.85 -29.12
CA LEU A 119 41.99 50.76 -30.09
C LEU A 119 40.76 50.74 -31.00
N MET A 120 39.56 51.01 -30.47
CA MET A 120 38.35 51.13 -31.27
C MET A 120 38.44 52.32 -32.25
N GLU A 121 39.02 53.46 -31.85
CA GLU A 121 39.25 54.62 -32.72
C GLU A 121 40.20 54.28 -33.88
N ARG A 122 41.23 53.44 -33.65
CA ARG A 122 42.08 52.91 -34.74
C ARG A 122 41.30 52.03 -35.71
N LEU A 123 40.40 51.18 -35.22
CA LEU A 123 39.56 50.32 -36.07
C LEU A 123 38.50 51.13 -36.84
N VAL A 124 37.94 52.19 -36.25
CA VAL A 124 37.11 53.19 -36.96
C VAL A 124 37.93 53.86 -38.07
N SER A 125 39.17 54.27 -37.78
CA SER A 125 40.07 54.90 -38.77
C SER A 125 40.40 53.97 -39.94
N GLN A 126 40.43 52.65 -39.73
CA GLN A 126 40.58 51.64 -40.78
C GLN A 126 39.25 51.12 -41.36
N ARG A 127 38.12 51.78 -41.05
CA ARG A 127 36.77 51.46 -41.56
C ARG A 127 36.27 50.05 -41.20
N LEU A 128 36.81 49.44 -40.16
CA LEU A 128 36.37 48.15 -39.61
C LEU A 128 35.18 48.32 -38.65
N LEU A 129 35.14 49.45 -37.95
CA LEU A 129 34.02 49.89 -37.13
C LEU A 129 33.42 51.17 -37.71
N VAL A 130 32.11 51.36 -37.54
CA VAL A 130 31.42 52.61 -37.85
C VAL A 130 31.05 53.30 -36.55
N GLN A 131 31.41 54.57 -36.42
CA GLN A 131 30.93 55.45 -35.35
C GLN A 131 29.91 56.42 -35.95
N ASP A 132 28.73 56.51 -35.33
CA ASP A 132 27.61 57.31 -35.83
C ASP A 132 26.87 57.98 -34.66
N ARG A 133 26.10 59.03 -34.92
CA ARG A 133 25.26 59.71 -33.93
C ARG A 133 23.80 59.40 -34.24
N ARG A 134 23.16 58.60 -33.40
CA ARG A 134 21.78 58.13 -33.59
C ARG A 134 20.92 58.43 -32.37
N ARG A 135 19.65 58.72 -32.60
CA ARG A 135 18.63 58.73 -31.57
C ARG A 135 18.27 57.29 -31.21
N LEU A 136 18.46 56.91 -29.95
CA LEU A 136 18.14 55.58 -29.43
C LEU A 136 16.68 55.48 -28.97
N GLY A 137 16.24 54.28 -28.59
CA GLY A 137 14.84 53.98 -28.25
C GLY A 137 14.28 54.71 -27.01
N ASP A 138 15.16 55.28 -26.18
CA ASP A 138 14.85 56.18 -25.07
C ASP A 138 14.70 57.65 -25.49
N GLY A 139 14.92 57.96 -26.78
CA GLY A 139 14.83 59.31 -27.34
C GLY A 139 16.12 60.14 -27.22
N GLU A 140 17.17 59.61 -26.57
CA GLU A 140 18.44 60.30 -26.44
C GLU A 140 19.30 60.18 -27.71
N GLU A 141 19.96 61.29 -28.05
CA GLU A 141 20.98 61.38 -29.10
C GLU A 141 22.32 60.87 -28.55
N ALA A 142 22.77 59.69 -28.98
CA ALA A 142 24.01 59.09 -28.52
C ALA A 142 24.99 58.81 -29.68
N THR A 143 26.28 59.00 -29.41
CA THR A 143 27.34 58.41 -30.24
C THR A 143 27.34 56.89 -30.01
N VAL A 144 27.10 56.15 -31.08
CA VAL A 144 27.11 54.69 -31.12
C VAL A 144 28.27 54.17 -31.95
N VAL A 145 28.64 52.92 -31.71
CA VAL A 145 29.63 52.16 -32.48
C VAL A 145 29.06 50.78 -32.80
N GLU A 146 29.31 50.31 -34.03
CA GLU A 146 28.93 49.00 -34.56
C GLU A 146 30.00 48.50 -35.55
N GLU A 147 30.03 47.21 -35.85
CA GLU A 147 30.86 46.68 -36.93
C GLU A 147 30.42 47.23 -38.29
N ALA A 148 31.40 47.62 -39.13
CA ALA A 148 31.12 48.08 -40.49
C ALA A 148 30.53 46.95 -41.37
N HIS A 149 31.01 45.72 -41.14
CA HIS A 149 30.64 44.51 -41.88
C HIS A 149 30.46 43.36 -40.89
N GLU A 150 29.37 42.60 -40.98
CA GLU A 150 29.14 41.46 -40.08
C GLU A 150 30.14 40.31 -40.34
N ALA A 151 30.72 40.28 -41.54
CA ALA A 151 31.89 39.48 -41.89
C ALA A 151 33.05 39.58 -40.88
N LEU A 152 33.24 40.70 -40.18
CA LEU A 152 34.26 40.86 -39.14
C LEU A 152 34.14 39.80 -38.03
N LEU A 153 32.90 39.41 -37.66
CA LEU A 153 32.61 38.41 -36.62
C LEU A 153 32.93 36.97 -37.05
N ARG A 154 33.07 36.75 -38.35
CA ARG A 154 33.22 35.43 -38.98
C ARG A 154 34.62 35.20 -39.54
N GLN A 155 35.23 36.24 -40.09
CA GLN A 155 36.46 36.15 -40.88
C GLN A 155 37.72 36.58 -40.12
N TRP A 156 37.62 37.36 -39.03
CA TRP A 156 38.78 37.71 -38.21
C TRP A 156 39.05 36.61 -37.16
N PRO A 157 40.16 35.85 -37.23
CA PRO A 157 40.32 34.64 -36.42
C PRO A 157 40.38 34.89 -34.92
N LEU A 158 40.97 36.01 -34.48
CA LEU A 158 41.03 36.38 -33.06
C LEU A 158 39.65 36.63 -32.47
N LEU A 159 38.81 37.42 -33.14
CA LEU A 159 37.45 37.71 -32.68
C LEU A 159 36.55 36.48 -32.79
N SER A 160 36.73 35.64 -33.83
CA SER A 160 36.09 34.32 -33.90
C SER A 160 36.40 33.49 -32.66
N GLY A 161 37.69 33.32 -32.32
CA GLY A 161 38.10 32.54 -31.16
C GLY A 161 37.53 33.07 -29.85
N TRP A 162 37.55 34.38 -29.62
CA TRP A 162 36.95 34.97 -28.41
C TRP A 162 35.43 34.77 -28.34
N LEU A 163 34.73 34.82 -29.47
CA LEU A 163 33.29 34.55 -29.55
C LEU A 163 32.97 33.08 -29.29
N ASP A 164 33.81 32.15 -29.74
CA ASP A 164 33.67 30.72 -29.47
C ASP A 164 33.97 30.40 -27.99
N GLU A 165 34.99 31.04 -27.39
CA GLU A 165 35.35 30.89 -25.98
C GLU A 165 34.29 31.43 -25.00
N ASP A 166 33.70 32.60 -25.28
CA ASP A 166 32.68 33.22 -24.42
C ASP A 166 31.23 32.90 -24.87
N ALA A 167 31.04 32.00 -25.84
CA ALA A 167 29.73 31.72 -26.46
C ALA A 167 28.61 31.47 -25.44
N ASP A 168 28.82 30.53 -24.51
CA ASP A 168 27.81 30.17 -23.51
C ASP A 168 27.53 31.30 -22.50
N ALA A 169 28.55 32.09 -22.15
CA ALA A 169 28.40 33.27 -21.31
C ALA A 169 27.56 34.35 -22.01
N LEU A 170 27.85 34.63 -23.29
CA LEU A 170 27.14 35.60 -24.12
C LEU A 170 25.68 35.17 -24.36
N LYS A 171 25.43 33.90 -24.67
CA LYS A 171 24.07 33.33 -24.81
C LYS A 171 23.27 33.48 -23.51
N THR A 172 23.88 33.11 -22.38
CA THR A 172 23.23 33.12 -21.06
C THR A 172 22.87 34.55 -20.63
N ILE A 173 23.81 35.49 -20.74
CA ILE A 173 23.56 36.90 -20.36
C ILE A 173 22.55 37.57 -21.32
N HIS A 174 22.58 37.23 -22.61
CA HIS A 174 21.62 37.74 -23.60
C HIS A 174 20.21 37.18 -23.32
N ALA A 175 20.07 35.88 -23.06
CA ALA A 175 18.79 35.28 -22.68
C ALA A 175 18.22 35.89 -21.39
N ALA A 176 19.06 36.12 -20.38
CA ALA A 176 18.67 36.82 -19.15
C ALA A 176 18.21 38.26 -19.43
N LYS A 177 18.90 38.99 -20.31
CA LYS A 177 18.53 40.37 -20.70
C LYS A 177 17.21 40.42 -21.48
N ARG A 178 16.96 39.47 -22.40
CA ARG A 178 15.65 39.33 -23.08
C ARG A 178 14.54 39.10 -22.07
N ALA A 179 14.71 38.14 -21.16
CA ALA A 179 13.70 37.81 -20.15
C ALA A 179 13.44 38.97 -19.16
N ALA A 180 14.46 39.76 -18.82
CA ALA A 180 14.31 40.98 -18.02
C ALA A 180 13.43 42.02 -18.72
N ALA A 181 13.68 42.28 -20.02
CA ALA A 181 12.88 43.20 -20.81
C ALA A 181 11.42 42.73 -20.97
N GLU A 182 11.18 41.43 -21.14
CA GLU A 182 9.83 40.86 -21.18
C GLU A 182 9.11 40.96 -19.83
N TRP A 183 9.80 40.70 -18.72
CA TRP A 183 9.24 40.84 -17.37
C TRP A 183 8.82 42.29 -17.07
N ILE A 184 9.65 43.27 -17.45
CA ILE A 184 9.34 44.70 -17.31
C ILE A 184 8.14 45.08 -18.20
N LYS A 185 8.15 44.68 -19.48
CA LYS A 185 7.04 44.89 -20.43
C LYS A 185 5.71 44.32 -19.93
N ASN A 186 5.74 43.21 -19.18
CA ASN A 186 4.59 42.58 -18.55
C ASN A 186 4.32 43.06 -17.11
N GLY A 187 4.75 44.28 -16.76
CA GLY A 187 4.40 44.92 -15.49
C GLY A 187 5.03 44.26 -14.27
N HIS A 188 6.20 43.66 -14.41
CA HIS A 188 6.94 42.95 -13.36
C HIS A 188 6.20 41.70 -12.79
N ASN A 189 5.28 41.12 -13.55
CA ASN A 189 4.52 39.93 -13.14
C ASN A 189 5.44 38.71 -12.87
N PRO A 190 5.39 38.08 -11.68
CA PRO A 190 6.22 36.91 -11.33
C PRO A 190 6.13 35.72 -12.30
N ALA A 191 5.05 35.58 -13.06
CA ALA A 191 4.91 34.53 -14.09
C ALA A 191 5.95 34.65 -15.22
N TRP A 192 6.56 35.82 -15.41
CA TRP A 192 7.61 36.07 -16.41
C TRP A 192 9.05 35.91 -15.86
N LEU A 193 9.20 35.46 -14.61
CA LEU A 193 10.51 35.14 -14.01
C LEU A 193 11.00 33.76 -14.50
N ALA A 194 11.42 33.71 -15.77
CA ALA A 194 11.84 32.50 -16.48
C ALA A 194 13.13 31.82 -15.92
N HIS A 195 13.98 32.56 -15.21
CA HIS A 195 15.22 32.03 -14.64
C HIS A 195 15.00 31.58 -13.19
N ARG A 196 15.18 30.28 -12.93
CA ARG A 196 14.99 29.64 -11.62
C ARG A 196 16.16 28.67 -11.34
N GLY A 197 16.46 28.42 -10.08
CA GLY A 197 17.47 27.45 -9.65
C GLY A 197 18.83 27.67 -10.32
N GLU A 198 19.42 26.62 -10.91
CA GLU A 198 20.75 26.70 -11.56
C GLU A 198 20.82 27.71 -12.69
N ARG A 199 19.74 27.91 -13.47
CA ARG A 199 19.73 28.91 -14.56
C ARG A 199 19.89 30.33 -14.02
N ARG A 200 19.33 30.62 -12.85
CA ARG A 200 19.55 31.90 -12.17
C ARG A 200 20.97 31.97 -11.61
N ARG A 201 21.47 30.91 -10.97
CA ARG A 201 22.83 30.90 -10.39
C ARG A 201 23.91 31.12 -11.46
N GLY A 202 23.78 30.53 -12.64
CA GLY A 202 24.69 30.78 -13.76
C GLY A 202 24.70 32.26 -14.20
N VAL A 203 23.53 32.92 -14.25
CA VAL A 203 23.47 34.38 -14.49
C VAL A 203 24.13 35.16 -13.36
N GLU A 204 23.92 34.79 -12.09
CA GLU A 204 24.54 35.44 -10.93
C GLU A 204 26.06 35.27 -10.87
N GLU A 205 26.59 34.15 -11.38
CA GLU A 205 28.03 33.92 -11.54
C GLU A 205 28.61 34.78 -12.67
N LEU A 206 27.94 34.85 -13.82
CA LEU A 206 28.34 35.72 -14.92
C LEU A 206 28.31 37.21 -14.54
N LEU A 207 27.40 37.63 -13.67
CA LEU A 207 27.34 39.00 -13.12
C LEU A 207 28.56 39.36 -12.22
N GLN A 208 29.45 38.43 -11.90
CA GLN A 208 30.72 38.75 -11.26
C GLN A 208 31.73 39.38 -12.24
N ARG A 209 31.53 39.17 -13.55
CA ARG A 209 32.27 39.87 -14.61
C ARG A 209 31.69 41.28 -14.80
N ALA A 210 32.50 42.31 -14.57
CA ALA A 210 32.04 43.70 -14.52
C ALA A 210 31.43 44.19 -15.85
N GLU A 211 31.93 43.68 -16.98
CA GLU A 211 31.40 43.94 -18.32
C GLU A 211 30.01 43.33 -18.55
N LEU A 212 29.74 42.16 -17.96
CA LEU A 212 28.44 41.47 -18.07
C LEU A 212 27.39 42.08 -17.12
N ASP A 213 27.80 42.49 -15.91
CA ASP A 213 26.93 43.28 -15.03
C ASP A 213 26.58 44.64 -15.63
N ARG A 214 27.56 45.34 -16.20
CA ARG A 214 27.32 46.61 -16.89
C ARG A 214 26.41 46.44 -18.11
N LEU A 215 26.52 45.32 -18.84
CA LEU A 215 25.60 44.97 -19.92
C LEU A 215 24.17 44.78 -19.41
N MET A 216 23.98 44.09 -18.28
CA MET A 216 22.65 43.81 -17.73
C MET A 216 21.97 45.08 -17.19
N GLY A 217 22.72 46.03 -16.63
CA GLY A 217 22.17 47.25 -16.04
C GLY A 217 21.29 46.96 -14.81
N ASP A 218 20.69 47.98 -14.17
CA ASP A 218 19.84 47.72 -12.98
C ASP A 218 18.44 47.20 -13.31
N GLU A 219 17.97 47.31 -14.57
CA GLU A 219 16.80 46.55 -15.04
C GLU A 219 17.09 45.04 -15.01
N GLY A 220 18.22 44.61 -15.59
CA GLY A 220 18.69 43.23 -15.54
C GLY A 220 19.01 42.77 -14.11
N ARG A 221 19.68 43.59 -13.29
CA ARG A 221 19.89 43.26 -11.88
C ARG A 221 18.59 43.18 -11.08
N ALA A 222 17.61 44.04 -11.35
CA ALA A 222 16.29 43.97 -10.71
C ALA A 222 15.57 42.67 -11.04
N TYR A 223 15.62 42.23 -12.31
CA TYR A 223 15.11 40.93 -12.75
C TYR A 223 15.78 39.78 -12.00
N VAL A 224 17.11 39.73 -11.95
CA VAL A 224 17.83 38.62 -11.27
C VAL A 224 17.53 38.60 -9.77
N ARG A 225 17.43 39.76 -9.10
CA ARG A 225 16.98 39.86 -7.71
C ARG A 225 15.53 39.37 -7.52
N ALA A 226 14.64 39.65 -8.46
CA ALA A 226 13.25 39.15 -8.41
C ALA A 226 13.18 37.64 -8.61
N CYS A 227 13.93 37.08 -9.56
CA CYS A 227 14.10 35.64 -9.74
C CYS A 227 14.59 34.95 -8.45
N ARG A 228 15.60 35.53 -7.77
CA ARG A 228 16.12 35.00 -6.50
C ARG A 228 15.04 34.99 -5.42
N LYS A 229 14.34 36.11 -5.25
CA LYS A 229 13.25 36.23 -4.27
C LYS A 229 12.13 35.22 -4.54
N GLN A 230 11.82 34.94 -5.81
CA GLN A 230 10.81 33.95 -6.16
C GLN A 230 11.26 32.52 -5.86
N ASP A 231 12.51 32.15 -6.20
CA ASP A 231 13.10 30.87 -5.79
C ASP A 231 13.04 30.67 -4.27
N ASP A 232 13.34 31.70 -3.48
CA ASP A 232 13.31 31.64 -2.01
C ASP A 232 11.88 31.43 -1.48
N ILE A 233 10.86 32.01 -2.13
CA ILE A 233 9.44 31.80 -1.81
C ILE A 233 9.01 30.37 -2.16
N ASP A 234 9.31 29.93 -3.38
CA ASP A 234 8.95 28.59 -3.89
C ASP A 234 9.59 27.49 -3.00
N ALA A 235 10.84 27.69 -2.58
CA ALA A 235 11.55 26.78 -1.67
C ALA A 235 10.96 26.78 -0.25
N ALA A 236 10.53 27.93 0.27
CA ALA A 236 9.88 28.02 1.58
C ALA A 236 8.49 27.33 1.59
N GLU A 237 7.73 27.45 0.50
CA GLU A 237 6.45 26.76 0.34
C GLU A 237 6.64 25.24 0.23
N ALA A 238 7.57 24.77 -0.60
CA ALA A 238 7.91 23.35 -0.70
C ALA A 238 8.34 22.75 0.66
N ALA A 239 9.23 23.44 1.39
CA ALA A 239 9.67 23.02 2.71
C ALA A 239 8.55 22.99 3.76
N ARG A 240 7.51 23.84 3.60
CA ARG A 240 6.31 23.81 4.45
C ARG A 240 5.44 22.59 4.11
N LEU A 241 5.16 22.35 2.83
CA LEU A 241 4.35 21.22 2.38
C LEU A 241 4.97 19.88 2.78
N GLU A 242 6.30 19.75 2.71
CA GLU A 242 7.01 18.58 3.22
C GLU A 242 6.83 18.36 4.72
N ARG A 243 6.87 19.43 5.54
CA ARG A 243 6.64 19.32 6.99
C ARG A 243 5.22 18.86 7.28
N GLU A 244 4.22 19.49 6.65
CA GLU A 244 2.81 19.11 6.78
C GLU A 244 2.55 17.66 6.31
N ALA A 245 3.29 17.16 5.32
CA ALA A 245 3.22 15.76 4.88
C ALA A 245 3.83 14.79 5.92
N ARG A 246 5.04 15.09 6.42
CA ARG A 246 5.72 14.28 7.46
C ARG A 246 4.92 14.25 8.77
N GLU A 247 4.28 15.35 9.15
CA GLU A 247 3.39 15.41 10.33
C GLU A 247 2.15 14.51 10.15
N LYS A 248 1.52 14.51 8.97
CA LYS A 248 0.40 13.61 8.65
C LYS A 248 0.82 12.14 8.65
N GLU A 249 1.99 11.83 8.12
CA GLU A 249 2.57 10.47 8.14
C GLU A 249 2.83 9.99 9.58
N GLN A 250 3.44 10.84 10.42
CA GLN A 250 3.65 10.53 11.84
C GLN A 250 2.33 10.32 12.59
N GLN A 251 1.33 11.16 12.35
CA GLN A 251 -0.01 10.99 12.94
C GLN A 251 -0.67 9.69 12.48
N ALA A 252 -0.56 9.34 11.19
CA ALA A 252 -1.09 8.08 10.66
C ALA A 252 -0.44 6.88 11.38
N LEU A 253 0.89 6.83 11.45
CA LEU A 253 1.64 5.79 12.16
C LEU A 253 1.30 5.72 13.66
N GLU A 254 1.07 6.85 14.31
CA GLU A 254 0.64 6.86 15.72
C GLU A 254 -0.80 6.32 15.88
N THR A 255 -1.72 6.69 14.99
CA THR A 255 -3.09 6.13 15.02
C THR A 255 -3.12 4.63 14.71
N GLU A 256 -2.25 4.14 13.83
CA GLU A 256 -2.09 2.72 13.55
C GLU A 256 -1.56 1.96 14.77
N LYS A 257 -0.49 2.47 15.42
CA LYS A 257 0.01 1.91 16.69
C LYS A 257 -1.07 1.87 17.77
N ARG A 258 -1.81 2.96 17.97
CA ARG A 258 -2.94 3.01 18.93
C ARG A 258 -4.03 1.99 18.60
N ARG A 259 -4.35 1.75 17.32
CA ARG A 259 -5.28 0.70 16.90
C ARG A 259 -4.75 -0.69 17.22
N ALA A 260 -3.51 -0.99 16.85
CA ALA A 260 -2.84 -2.25 17.14
C ALA A 260 -2.75 -2.54 18.66
N GLU A 261 -2.49 -1.52 19.48
CA GLU A 261 -2.52 -1.64 20.94
C GLU A 261 -3.93 -1.95 21.49
N VAL A 262 -4.97 -1.30 20.97
CA VAL A 262 -6.37 -1.57 21.35
C VAL A 262 -6.80 -2.97 20.92
N GLU A 263 -6.44 -3.42 19.73
CA GLU A 263 -6.69 -4.79 19.25
C GLU A 263 -5.93 -5.82 20.07
N ALA A 264 -4.66 -5.58 20.41
CA ALA A 264 -3.87 -6.44 21.29
C ALA A 264 -4.44 -6.52 22.72
N ARG A 265 -5.00 -5.42 23.26
CA ARG A 265 -5.74 -5.44 24.54
C ARG A 265 -7.01 -6.28 24.44
N ARG A 266 -7.84 -6.05 23.42
CA ARG A 266 -9.08 -6.84 23.18
C ARG A 266 -8.79 -8.33 23.01
N ALA A 267 -7.74 -8.70 22.27
CA ALA A 267 -7.32 -10.09 22.10
C ALA A 267 -6.89 -10.74 23.42
N LYS A 268 -6.18 -10.01 24.30
CA LYS A 268 -5.84 -10.47 25.66
C LYS A 268 -7.09 -10.67 26.52
N GLU A 269 -7.99 -9.70 26.55
CA GLU A 269 -9.25 -9.77 27.30
C GLU A 269 -10.13 -10.96 26.83
N GLN A 270 -10.25 -11.17 25.52
CA GLN A 270 -10.97 -12.31 24.94
C GLN A 270 -10.31 -13.65 25.32
N ALA A 271 -8.98 -13.75 25.25
CA ALA A 271 -8.25 -14.95 25.64
C ALA A 271 -8.42 -15.27 27.15
N GLU A 272 -8.44 -14.25 28.02
CA GLU A 272 -8.74 -14.42 29.44
C GLU A 272 -10.19 -14.85 29.69
N ALA A 273 -11.16 -14.24 29.00
CA ALA A 273 -12.57 -14.60 29.12
C ALA A 273 -12.81 -16.06 28.68
N ALA A 274 -12.23 -16.48 27.55
CA ALA A 274 -12.29 -17.86 27.06
C ALA A 274 -11.70 -18.85 28.08
N ARG A 275 -10.56 -18.52 28.71
CA ARG A 275 -9.94 -19.33 29.80
C ARG A 275 -10.80 -19.42 31.06
N ARG A 276 -11.61 -18.41 31.38
CA ARG A 276 -12.56 -18.46 32.51
C ARG A 276 -13.76 -19.36 32.19
N ILE A 277 -14.27 -19.30 30.97
CA ILE A 277 -15.40 -20.14 30.52
C ILE A 277 -14.98 -21.61 30.46
N SER A 278 -13.84 -21.94 29.84
CA SER A 278 -13.37 -23.34 29.71
C SER A 278 -13.08 -24.02 31.05
N ARG A 279 -12.60 -23.28 32.05
CA ARG A 279 -12.45 -23.80 33.43
C ARG A 279 -13.79 -24.15 34.07
N ARG A 280 -14.84 -23.36 33.85
CA ARG A 280 -16.18 -23.64 34.39
C ARG A 280 -16.85 -24.84 33.71
N THR A 281 -16.73 -24.95 32.38
CA THR A 281 -17.32 -26.09 31.64
C THR A 281 -16.60 -27.40 31.95
N ALA A 282 -15.28 -27.39 32.13
CA ALA A 282 -14.51 -28.58 32.53
C ALA A 282 -14.94 -29.13 33.91
N ILE A 283 -15.18 -28.25 34.89
CA ILE A 283 -15.67 -28.66 36.22
C ILE A 283 -17.08 -29.25 36.13
N GLY A 284 -17.98 -28.62 35.36
CA GLY A 284 -19.35 -29.14 35.15
C GLY A 284 -19.36 -30.51 34.46
N ALA A 285 -18.50 -30.71 33.45
CA ALA A 285 -18.36 -31.99 32.77
C ALA A 285 -17.84 -33.10 33.70
N ALA A 286 -16.87 -32.80 34.57
CA ALA A 286 -16.37 -33.77 35.55
C ALA A 286 -17.47 -34.22 36.53
N VAL A 287 -18.30 -33.29 37.03
CA VAL A 287 -19.43 -33.61 37.91
C VAL A 287 -20.46 -34.50 37.20
N ALA A 288 -20.76 -34.23 35.92
CA ALA A 288 -21.69 -35.05 35.14
C ALA A 288 -21.20 -36.50 34.96
N VAL A 289 -19.90 -36.71 34.76
CA VAL A 289 -19.32 -38.07 34.67
C VAL A 289 -19.46 -38.83 36.00
N VAL A 290 -19.21 -38.19 37.14
CA VAL A 290 -19.39 -38.82 38.46
C VAL A 290 -20.85 -39.24 38.69
N LEU A 291 -21.82 -38.39 38.33
CA LEU A 291 -23.25 -38.72 38.47
C LEU A 291 -23.68 -39.92 37.61
N MET A 292 -23.14 -40.04 36.39
CA MET A 292 -23.42 -41.20 35.52
C MET A 292 -22.87 -42.52 36.10
N VAL A 293 -21.69 -42.50 36.72
CA VAL A 293 -21.11 -43.69 37.37
C VAL A 293 -21.96 -44.13 38.57
N VAL A 294 -22.42 -43.17 39.40
CA VAL A 294 -23.30 -43.47 40.55
C VAL A 294 -24.64 -44.06 40.10
N ALA A 295 -25.25 -43.50 39.06
CA ALA A 295 -26.50 -44.03 38.50
C ALA A 295 -26.33 -45.47 37.96
N GLY A 296 -25.21 -45.77 37.30
CA GLY A 296 -24.89 -47.11 36.81
C GLY A 296 -24.75 -48.15 37.92
N TRP A 297 -24.15 -47.78 39.05
CA TRP A 297 -24.03 -48.67 40.22
C TRP A 297 -25.41 -49.06 40.78
N MET A 298 -26.30 -48.09 40.99
CA MET A 298 -27.62 -48.33 41.61
C MET A 298 -28.48 -49.33 40.83
N VAL A 299 -28.38 -49.35 39.49
CA VAL A 299 -29.13 -50.29 38.64
C VAL A 299 -28.61 -51.73 38.77
N TRP A 300 -27.31 -51.91 38.99
CA TRP A 300 -26.70 -53.24 39.12
C TRP A 300 -27.07 -53.93 40.43
N GLU A 301 -27.14 -53.17 41.53
CA GLU A 301 -27.50 -53.66 42.87
C GLU A 301 -28.93 -54.24 42.91
N ALA A 302 -29.89 -53.58 42.25
CA ALA A 302 -31.30 -53.99 42.24
C ALA A 302 -31.52 -55.35 41.55
N ASN A 303 -30.76 -55.65 40.50
CA ASN A 303 -30.94 -56.84 39.67
C ASN A 303 -30.49 -58.15 40.34
N GLN A 304 -29.77 -58.09 41.47
CA GLN A 304 -29.35 -59.26 42.23
C GLN A 304 -30.42 -59.79 43.21
N GLN A 305 -31.39 -58.95 43.63
CA GLN A 305 -32.37 -59.35 44.65
C GLN A 305 -33.44 -60.31 44.12
N GLU A 306 -33.72 -60.31 42.82
CA GLU A 306 -34.82 -61.06 42.21
C GLU A 306 -34.54 -62.57 42.13
N GLN A 307 -33.29 -62.98 41.87
CA GLN A 307 -32.92 -64.39 41.66
C GLN A 307 -32.97 -65.26 42.94
N VAL A 308 -33.01 -64.66 44.12
CA VAL A 308 -33.01 -65.38 45.41
C VAL A 308 -34.43 -65.82 45.82
N ALA A 309 -35.48 -65.25 45.23
CA ALA A 309 -36.86 -65.46 45.67
C ALA A 309 -37.53 -66.74 45.15
N ASP A 310 -37.19 -67.22 43.94
CA ASP A 310 -37.93 -68.30 43.28
C ASP A 310 -37.52 -69.71 43.75
N SER A 311 -36.24 -69.93 44.07
CA SER A 311 -35.75 -71.24 44.54
C SER A 311 -36.37 -71.69 45.87
N ALA A 312 -36.81 -70.75 46.71
CA ALA A 312 -37.47 -71.05 47.99
C ALA A 312 -38.91 -71.56 47.86
N ARG A 313 -39.55 -71.43 46.68
CA ARG A 313 -40.96 -71.81 46.49
C ARG A 313 -41.16 -73.29 46.14
N GLU A 314 -40.20 -73.91 45.45
CA GLU A 314 -40.33 -75.31 45.01
C GLU A 314 -40.19 -76.30 46.17
N GLU A 315 -39.22 -76.07 47.08
CA GLU A 315 -38.94 -76.96 48.22
C GLU A 315 -40.10 -77.04 49.23
N ALA A 316 -40.94 -76.00 49.31
CA ALA A 316 -42.12 -75.97 50.19
C ALA A 316 -43.28 -76.85 49.69
N LEU A 317 -43.36 -77.09 48.37
CA LEU A 317 -44.47 -77.78 47.70
C LEU A 317 -44.28 -79.31 47.64
N GLU A 318 -43.07 -79.78 47.92
CA GLU A 318 -42.73 -81.21 47.99
C GLU A 318 -43.02 -81.78 49.39
N LYS A 319 -42.54 -81.10 50.45
CA LYS A 319 -42.73 -81.50 51.86
C LYS A 319 -44.20 -81.62 52.29
N THR A 320 -45.10 -80.89 51.65
CA THR A 320 -46.55 -80.97 51.92
C THR A 320 -47.20 -82.24 51.37
N LYS A 321 -46.68 -82.83 50.28
CA LYS A 321 -47.24 -84.05 49.65
C LYS A 321 -46.86 -85.33 50.38
N GLU A 322 -45.71 -85.37 51.05
CA GLU A 322 -45.26 -86.52 51.84
C GLU A 322 -46.08 -86.68 53.13
N ALA A 323 -46.42 -85.56 53.78
CA ALA A 323 -47.21 -85.55 55.01
C ALA A 323 -48.61 -86.19 54.82
N GLU A 324 -49.30 -85.89 53.71
CA GLU A 324 -50.64 -86.45 53.45
C GLU A 324 -50.60 -87.96 53.17
N ARG A 325 -49.56 -88.46 52.48
CA ARG A 325 -49.38 -89.90 52.22
C ARG A 325 -49.19 -90.71 53.51
N SER A 326 -48.43 -90.17 54.46
CA SER A 326 -48.24 -90.82 55.78
C SER A 326 -49.56 -90.94 56.55
N LEU A 327 -50.41 -89.91 56.50
CA LEU A 327 -51.72 -89.93 57.15
C LEU A 327 -52.67 -90.99 56.55
N ALA A 328 -52.68 -91.12 55.22
CA ALA A 328 -53.51 -92.12 54.52
C ALA A 328 -53.12 -93.56 54.90
N ASN A 329 -51.82 -93.86 54.96
CA ASN A 329 -51.30 -95.19 55.33
C ASN A 329 -51.63 -95.58 56.77
N ASN A 330 -51.59 -94.64 57.72
CA ASN A 330 -51.99 -94.90 59.10
C ASN A 330 -53.49 -95.24 59.22
N LEU A 331 -54.35 -94.53 58.48
CA LEU A 331 -55.79 -94.84 58.41
C LEU A 331 -56.05 -96.21 57.78
N TRP A 332 -55.26 -96.61 56.77
CA TRP A 332 -55.35 -97.93 56.15
C TRP A 332 -55.02 -99.07 57.14
N ALA A 333 -53.94 -98.91 57.91
CA ALA A 333 -53.54 -99.89 58.92
C ALA A 333 -54.59 -100.05 60.04
N LEU A 334 -55.22 -98.94 60.46
CA LEU A 334 -56.35 -98.98 61.41
C LEU A 334 -57.57 -99.72 60.85
N GLY A 335 -57.84 -99.59 59.54
CA GLY A 335 -58.89 -100.36 58.85
C GLY A 335 -58.64 -101.88 58.90
N ILE A 336 -57.40 -102.32 58.65
CA ILE A 336 -57.02 -103.74 58.75
C ILE A 336 -57.18 -104.25 60.20
N SER A 337 -56.70 -103.50 61.20
CA SER A 337 -56.81 -103.93 62.61
C SER A 337 -58.26 -104.00 63.12
N ALA A 338 -59.18 -103.22 62.54
CA ALA A 338 -60.61 -103.33 62.82
C ALA A 338 -61.26 -104.55 62.14
N GLU A 339 -60.80 -104.89 60.92
CA GLU A 339 -61.24 -106.10 60.20
C GLU A 339 -60.80 -107.38 60.92
N GLU A 340 -59.57 -107.44 61.45
CA GLU A 340 -59.09 -108.56 62.28
C GLU A 340 -59.89 -108.73 63.59
N LYS A 341 -60.46 -107.64 64.12
CA LYS A 341 -61.34 -107.66 65.31
C LYS A 341 -62.80 -107.96 64.98
N ASN A 342 -63.11 -108.23 63.71
CA ASN A 342 -64.44 -108.54 63.20
C ASN A 342 -65.48 -107.42 63.43
N ASP A 343 -65.05 -106.14 63.38
CA ASP A 343 -65.92 -104.96 63.35
C ASP A 343 -65.97 -104.36 61.93
N PRO A 344 -66.95 -104.77 61.10
CA PRO A 344 -67.00 -104.37 59.69
C PRO A 344 -67.37 -102.90 59.48
N VAL A 345 -68.08 -102.26 60.43
CA VAL A 345 -68.50 -100.86 60.30
C VAL A 345 -67.31 -99.93 60.54
N THR A 346 -66.54 -100.19 61.60
CA THR A 346 -65.32 -99.43 61.91
C THR A 346 -64.24 -99.64 60.86
N ALA A 347 -64.06 -100.87 60.37
CA ALA A 347 -63.15 -101.17 59.27
C ALA A 347 -63.52 -100.39 57.99
N ALA A 348 -64.80 -100.41 57.59
CA ALA A 348 -65.28 -99.66 56.43
C ALA A 348 -65.09 -98.13 56.58
N HIS A 349 -65.29 -97.57 57.78
CA HIS A 349 -65.05 -96.14 58.03
C HIS A 349 -63.59 -95.76 57.80
N PHE A 350 -62.64 -96.52 58.35
CA PHE A 350 -61.21 -96.23 58.21
C PHE A 350 -60.71 -96.42 56.78
N PHE A 351 -61.12 -97.49 56.08
CA PHE A 351 -60.78 -97.66 54.67
C PHE A 351 -61.36 -96.53 53.80
N ALA A 352 -62.58 -96.05 54.05
CA ALA A 352 -63.16 -94.93 53.32
C ALA A 352 -62.35 -93.62 53.53
N ARG A 353 -61.93 -93.33 54.77
CA ARG A 353 -61.08 -92.15 55.06
C ARG A 353 -59.68 -92.26 54.46
N ALA A 354 -59.05 -93.43 54.50
CA ALA A 354 -57.76 -93.65 53.83
C ALA A 354 -57.89 -93.42 52.31
N THR A 355 -58.94 -93.97 51.69
CA THR A 355 -59.20 -93.90 50.24
C THR A 355 -59.41 -92.45 49.76
N GLN A 356 -59.97 -91.55 50.57
CA GLN A 356 -60.09 -90.12 50.24
C GLN A 356 -58.78 -89.34 50.29
N LYS A 357 -57.75 -89.85 50.99
CA LYS A 357 -56.46 -89.18 51.16
C LYS A 357 -55.35 -89.70 50.24
N TYR A 358 -55.59 -90.76 49.50
CA TYR A 358 -54.68 -91.18 48.44
C TYR A 358 -54.83 -90.31 47.19
N SER A 359 -53.75 -89.63 46.80
CA SER A 359 -53.65 -88.94 45.51
C SER A 359 -53.25 -89.86 44.34
N ASP A 360 -52.97 -91.13 44.63
CA ASP A 360 -52.61 -92.17 43.66
C ASP A 360 -53.87 -92.94 43.24
N GLU A 361 -54.13 -92.99 41.95
CA GLU A 361 -55.26 -93.69 41.35
C GLU A 361 -55.26 -95.19 41.69
N THR A 362 -54.08 -95.80 41.79
CA THR A 362 -53.86 -97.22 42.11
C THR A 362 -54.29 -97.53 43.54
N ALA A 363 -53.84 -96.73 44.50
CA ALA A 363 -54.22 -96.87 45.91
C ALA A 363 -55.72 -96.59 46.13
N THR A 364 -56.25 -95.58 45.45
CA THR A 364 -57.69 -95.24 45.47
C THR A 364 -58.56 -96.40 44.97
N LYS A 365 -58.13 -97.10 43.91
CA LYS A 365 -58.84 -98.25 43.34
C LYS A 365 -58.84 -99.45 44.29
N THR A 366 -57.71 -99.73 44.94
CA THR A 366 -57.58 -100.78 45.97
C THR A 366 -58.50 -100.53 47.16
N GLY A 367 -58.60 -99.28 47.62
CA GLY A 367 -59.53 -98.88 48.69
C GLY A 367 -61.00 -99.12 48.37
N ARG A 368 -61.44 -98.75 47.16
CA ARG A 368 -62.81 -99.01 46.70
C ARG A 368 -63.13 -100.51 46.60
N LEU A 369 -62.18 -101.33 46.13
CA LEU A 369 -62.34 -102.80 46.09
C LEU A 369 -62.47 -103.40 47.50
N LYS A 370 -61.67 -102.93 48.47
CA LYS A 370 -61.72 -103.40 49.86
C LYS A 370 -63.05 -103.07 50.53
N LEU A 371 -63.59 -101.87 50.29
CA LEU A 371 -64.93 -101.47 50.76
C LEU A 371 -66.04 -102.34 50.15
N GLN A 372 -66.00 -102.62 48.85
CA GLN A 372 -66.97 -103.50 48.20
C GLN A 372 -66.91 -104.95 48.71
N ALA A 373 -65.73 -105.45 49.11
CA ALA A 373 -65.58 -106.78 49.70
C ALA A 373 -66.27 -106.88 51.07
N ILE A 374 -66.02 -105.92 51.97
CA ILE A 374 -66.67 -105.87 53.30
C ILE A 374 -68.20 -105.84 53.15
N GLN A 375 -68.71 -105.04 52.21
CA GLN A 375 -70.15 -104.88 51.95
C GLN A 375 -70.81 -106.14 51.35
N ARG A 376 -70.07 -106.99 50.63
CA ARG A 376 -70.60 -108.26 50.07
C ARG A 376 -70.56 -109.42 51.06
N LEU A 377 -69.57 -109.48 51.95
CA LEU A 377 -69.37 -110.62 52.87
C LEU A 377 -70.35 -110.65 54.05
N HIS A 378 -70.93 -109.51 54.46
CA HIS A 378 -71.72 -109.40 55.70
C HIS A 378 -73.24 -109.23 55.48
N ASN A 379 -73.74 -109.42 54.26
CA ASN A 379 -75.05 -108.88 53.84
C ASN A 379 -76.28 -109.80 54.04
N THR A 380 -76.28 -110.70 55.03
CA THR A 380 -77.41 -111.65 55.25
C THR A 380 -77.83 -111.92 56.71
N ILE A 381 -77.25 -111.27 57.73
CA ILE A 381 -77.75 -111.39 59.11
C ILE A 381 -77.97 -110.01 59.75
N ALA A 382 -79.26 -109.71 59.98
CA ALA A 382 -79.83 -108.76 60.93
C ALA A 382 -79.26 -107.34 61.02
N LEU A 383 -80.12 -106.34 60.78
CA LEU A 383 -80.30 -105.18 61.68
C LEU A 383 -81.63 -104.43 61.40
N GLY A 384 -82.72 -105.19 61.33
CA GLY A 384 -84.09 -104.65 61.39
C GLY A 384 -84.57 -104.44 62.84
N SER A 385 -83.70 -104.01 63.75
CA SER A 385 -83.93 -104.14 65.19
C SER A 385 -83.33 -103.06 66.11
N THR A 386 -82.70 -101.99 65.60
CA THR A 386 -82.02 -100.99 66.46
C THR A 386 -82.38 -99.52 66.20
N MET A 387 -83.31 -99.22 65.30
CA MET A 387 -83.89 -97.86 65.19
C MET A 387 -85.41 -97.93 65.19
N ALA A 388 -85.96 -97.90 66.40
CA ALA A 388 -87.38 -97.68 66.67
C ALA A 388 -87.54 -96.52 67.66
N HIS A 389 -88.73 -95.91 67.65
CA HIS A 389 -89.22 -94.87 68.56
C HIS A 389 -88.89 -93.40 68.24
N ASP A 390 -89.67 -92.85 67.31
CA ASP A 390 -90.82 -91.98 67.60
C ASP A 390 -90.71 -91.05 68.84
N GLY A 391 -90.71 -89.73 68.60
CA GLY A 391 -90.85 -88.72 69.65
C GLY A 391 -90.65 -87.30 69.12
N ALA A 392 -91.70 -86.50 69.05
CA ALA A 392 -91.63 -85.15 68.47
C ALA A 392 -90.85 -84.17 69.36
N VAL A 393 -89.64 -83.78 68.92
CA VAL A 393 -88.89 -82.66 69.51
C VAL A 393 -89.23 -81.37 68.75
N ARG A 394 -89.96 -80.46 69.40
CA ARG A 394 -90.43 -79.19 68.82
C ARG A 394 -89.34 -78.10 68.80
N GLY A 395 -88.20 -78.42 68.20
CA GLY A 395 -87.14 -77.48 67.82
C GLY A 395 -86.04 -77.22 68.86
N ALA A 396 -84.87 -76.79 68.36
CA ALA A 396 -83.78 -76.15 69.09
C ALA A 396 -83.02 -75.21 68.13
N CYS A 397 -82.36 -74.17 68.66
CA CYS A 397 -81.89 -73.00 67.90
C CYS A 397 -80.45 -73.14 67.35
N PHE A 398 -80.15 -72.46 66.24
CA PHE A 398 -78.80 -72.28 65.69
C PHE A 398 -78.31 -70.82 65.87
N PRO A 399 -77.02 -70.58 66.13
CA PRO A 399 -76.35 -69.33 65.76
C PRO A 399 -75.95 -69.35 64.26
N PRO A 400 -75.90 -68.20 63.58
CA PRO A 400 -75.75 -68.17 62.12
C PRO A 400 -74.33 -68.46 61.64
N MET A 401 -74.20 -69.28 60.60
CA MET A 401 -73.29 -68.91 59.51
C MET A 401 -73.90 -67.70 58.82
N ASN A 402 -73.07 -66.75 58.37
CA ASN A 402 -73.32 -66.18 57.04
C ASN A 402 -72.02 -66.22 56.22
N PRO A 403 -71.99 -66.92 55.08
CA PRO A 403 -70.83 -67.06 54.22
C PRO A 403 -70.88 -66.08 53.03
N GLY A 404 -69.80 -66.07 52.24
CA GLY A 404 -69.80 -65.57 50.87
C GLY A 404 -69.45 -64.08 50.73
N PHE A 405 -68.76 -63.67 49.67
CA PHE A 405 -68.24 -64.43 48.53
C PHE A 405 -66.92 -63.82 48.03
#